data_AF-A0A2V5S011-F1
#
_entry.id   AF-A0A2V5S011-F1
#
_cell.length_a   1.000
_cell.length_b   1.000
_cell.length_c   1.000
_cell.angle_alpha   90.00
_cell.angle_beta   90.00
_cell.angle_gamma   90.00
#
_symmetry.space_group_name_H-M   'P 1'
#
loop_
_entity.id
_entity.type
_entity.pdbx_description
1 polymer ?
#
loop_
_entity_poly.entity_id
_entity_poly.type
_entity_poly.pdbx_seq_one_letter_code
_entity_poly.pdbx_strand_id
1 'polypeptide(L)'
;MKRMAFVLILGLGATIAHADEYDTVLFHDIFRSTDSLAQRDEFGLVHQGPHVNATDFAPRYHWRWMYYFKAPEQLILDPAYVGSMQTALRRLGYYCGPVDGVFTPVVADAIARLQKNYSMRVTGTLTDPVRRALHMP
;
A
#
# COMPACT_ATOMS: atom_id res chain seq x y z
N MET A 1 -42.49 -14.30 2.55
CA MET A 1 -41.18 -14.23 3.23
C MET A 1 -39.96 -14.16 2.29
N LYS A 2 -40.00 -14.68 1.04
CA LYS A 2 -38.83 -14.63 0.11
C LYS A 2 -38.53 -13.26 -0.53
N ARG A 3 -39.50 -12.36 -0.65
CA ARG A 3 -39.32 -11.04 -1.30
C ARG A 3 -38.55 -10.02 -0.44
N MET A 4 -38.56 -10.18 0.89
CA MET A 4 -37.86 -9.26 1.80
C MET A 4 -36.36 -9.54 1.91
N ALA A 5 -35.92 -10.77 1.67
CA ALA A 5 -34.50 -11.11 1.65
C ALA A 5 -33.76 -10.45 0.47
N PHE A 6 -34.40 -10.33 -0.69
CA PHE A 6 -33.79 -9.68 -1.87
C PHE A 6 -33.63 -8.16 -1.72
N VAL A 7 -34.56 -7.50 -1.04
CA VAL A 7 -34.46 -6.05 -0.78
C VAL A 7 -33.30 -5.74 0.19
N LEU A 8 -33.07 -6.61 1.17
CA LEU A 8 -31.98 -6.45 2.12
C LEU A 8 -30.60 -6.66 1.45
N ILE A 9 -30.51 -7.60 0.50
CA ILE A 9 -29.28 -7.84 -0.29
C ILE A 9 -28.99 -6.68 -1.27
N LEU A 10 -30.01 -6.13 -1.94
CA LEU A 10 -29.85 -4.98 -2.83
C LEU A 10 -29.54 -3.68 -2.08
N GLY A 11 -30.15 -3.49 -0.90
CA GLY A 11 -29.84 -2.35 -0.02
C GLY A 11 -28.41 -2.38 0.52
N LEU A 12 -27.89 -3.58 0.82
CA LEU A 12 -26.51 -3.75 1.28
C LEU A 12 -25.49 -3.64 0.13
N GLY A 13 -25.88 -3.97 -1.10
CA GLY A 13 -25.05 -3.75 -2.30
C GLY A 13 -24.88 -2.28 -2.68
N ALA A 14 -25.93 -1.46 -2.48
CA ALA A 14 -25.88 -0.03 -2.80
C ALA A 14 -25.05 0.80 -1.80
N THR A 15 -24.93 0.37 -0.54
CA THR A 15 -24.08 1.06 0.44
C THR A 15 -22.59 0.75 0.28
N ILE A 16 -22.22 -0.40 -0.27
CA ILE A 16 -20.82 -0.74 -0.56
C ILE A 16 -20.28 0.12 -1.73
N ALA A 17 -21.14 0.56 -2.64
CA ALA A 17 -20.74 1.40 -3.78
C ALA A 17 -20.58 2.90 -3.44
N HIS A 18 -21.08 3.35 -2.28
CA HIS A 18 -21.09 4.77 -1.90
C HIS A 18 -20.15 5.13 -0.73
N ALA A 19 -19.38 4.17 -0.19
CA ALA A 19 -18.42 4.41 0.89
C ALA A 19 -17.05 4.93 0.39
N ASP A 20 -16.93 5.32 -0.88
CA ASP A 20 -15.64 5.70 -1.49
C ASP A 20 -15.44 7.23 -1.55
N GLU A 21 -16.42 8.05 -1.18
CA GLU A 21 -16.30 9.50 -1.41
C GLU A 21 -16.17 10.39 -0.16
N TYR A 22 -16.82 10.10 0.97
CA TYR A 22 -16.62 10.91 2.19
C TYR A 22 -16.96 10.11 3.45
N ASP A 23 -15.96 9.52 4.12
CA ASP A 23 -16.13 9.04 5.49
C ASP A 23 -15.16 9.74 6.47
N THR A 24 -15.71 10.84 7.01
CA THR A 24 -15.62 11.31 8.39
C THR A 24 -14.27 11.69 9.01
N VAL A 25 -13.91 12.93 8.67
CA VAL A 25 -13.52 13.95 9.65
C VAL A 25 -14.47 13.88 10.85
N LEU A 26 -14.04 13.31 12.00
CA LEU A 26 -14.49 13.58 13.37
C LEU A 26 -13.76 12.60 14.33
N PHE A 27 -12.60 13.04 14.82
CA PHE A 27 -11.91 12.58 16.04
C PHE A 27 -11.02 11.31 16.06
N HIS A 28 -10.79 10.57 14.96
CA HIS A 28 -9.81 9.45 14.98
C HIS A 28 -8.36 9.80 14.53
N ASP A 29 -8.10 10.99 14.00
CA ASP A 29 -6.87 11.26 13.22
C ASP A 29 -6.08 12.52 13.61
N ILE A 30 -6.08 12.96 14.88
CA ILE A 30 -5.27 14.15 15.25
C ILE A 30 -3.75 13.90 15.10
N PHE A 31 -3.28 12.66 15.24
CA PHE A 31 -1.84 12.34 15.17
C PHE A 31 -1.45 11.06 14.42
N ARG A 32 -2.39 10.30 13.83
CA ARG A 32 -2.04 9.00 13.23
C ARG A 32 -3.01 8.58 12.13
N SER A 33 -2.74 9.03 10.90
CA SER A 33 -3.39 8.47 9.70
C SER A 33 -3.43 6.93 9.75
N THR A 34 -4.61 6.38 9.53
CA THR A 34 -4.91 4.94 9.50
C THR A 34 -4.32 4.22 8.28
N ASP A 35 -3.77 4.97 7.32
CA ASP A 35 -3.14 4.40 6.13
C ASP A 35 -1.79 3.76 6.48
N SER A 36 -1.75 2.43 6.40
CA SER A 36 -0.57 1.62 6.71
C SER A 36 0.56 1.74 5.67
N LEU A 37 0.26 2.25 4.46
CA LEU A 37 1.24 2.50 3.41
C LEU A 37 1.69 3.97 3.37
N ALA A 38 1.13 4.82 4.23
CA ALA A 38 1.45 6.23 4.28
C ALA A 38 2.95 6.43 4.53
N GLN A 39 3.62 7.11 3.61
CA GLN A 39 5.03 7.43 3.80
C GLN A 39 5.12 8.36 5.01
N ARG A 40 6.06 8.07 5.91
CA ARG A 40 6.32 8.88 7.09
C ARG A 40 7.81 9.14 7.26
N ASP A 41 8.14 10.36 7.66
CA ASP A 41 9.44 10.77 8.15
C ASP A 41 9.39 11.02 9.67
N GLU A 42 10.42 11.65 10.22
CA GLU A 42 10.49 12.00 11.64
C GLU A 42 9.44 13.05 12.08
N PHE A 43 8.88 13.81 11.12
CA PHE A 43 7.93 14.90 11.37
C PHE A 43 6.48 14.53 11.07
N GLY A 44 6.21 13.44 10.34
CA GLY A 44 4.86 12.99 10.08
C GLY A 44 4.71 12.38 8.70
N LEU A 45 3.60 12.65 8.04
CA LEU A 45 3.34 12.15 6.70
C LEU A 45 4.03 13.02 5.64
N VAL A 46 4.66 12.41 4.64
CA VAL A 46 5.60 13.12 3.73
C VAL A 46 4.90 13.97 2.64
N HIS A 47 3.63 14.36 2.79
CA HIS A 47 2.87 15.08 1.75
C HIS A 47 3.21 16.58 1.62
N GLN A 48 4.04 17.12 2.50
CA GLN A 48 4.25 18.59 2.62
C GLN A 48 5.58 19.08 2.03
N GLY A 49 6.27 18.26 1.24
CA GLY A 49 7.51 18.64 0.57
C GLY A 49 7.30 19.53 -0.67
N PRO A 50 8.28 20.35 -1.08
CA PRO A 50 8.21 21.17 -2.30
C PRO A 50 8.18 20.33 -3.60
N HIS A 51 8.58 19.06 -3.53
CA HIS A 51 8.45 18.09 -4.61
C HIS A 51 7.42 17.04 -4.20
N VAL A 52 6.35 16.96 -4.99
CA VAL A 52 5.30 15.94 -4.84
C VAL A 52 5.54 14.82 -5.84
N ASN A 53 5.48 13.58 -5.36
CA ASN A 53 5.58 12.40 -6.19
C ASN A 53 4.19 11.90 -6.56
N ALA A 54 4.08 11.12 -7.64
CA ALA A 54 2.81 10.48 -8.01
C ALA A 54 2.24 9.61 -6.87
N THR A 55 3.11 9.12 -5.99
CA THR A 55 2.78 8.36 -4.76
C THR A 55 1.95 9.14 -3.75
N ASP A 56 2.03 10.47 -3.76
CA ASP A 56 1.37 11.33 -2.77
C ASP A 56 -0.12 11.50 -3.08
N PHE A 57 -0.47 11.43 -4.37
CA PHE A 57 -1.85 11.56 -4.87
C PHE A 57 -2.49 10.20 -5.22
N ALA A 58 -1.70 9.13 -5.24
CA ALA A 58 -2.19 7.81 -5.59
C ALA A 58 -3.24 7.33 -4.57
N PRO A 59 -4.40 6.84 -5.03
CA PRO A 59 -5.48 6.41 -4.14
C PRO A 59 -5.04 5.21 -3.30
N ARG A 60 -5.44 5.21 -2.04
CA ARG A 60 -5.01 4.20 -1.06
C ARG A 60 -6.22 3.58 -0.40
N TYR A 61 -6.17 2.27 -0.25
CA TYR A 61 -7.24 1.57 0.45
C TYR A 61 -7.08 1.80 1.95
N HIS A 62 -8.08 2.43 2.55
CA HIS A 62 -8.17 2.62 4.01
C HIS A 62 -8.15 1.28 4.77
N TRP A 63 -8.59 0.20 4.11
CA TRP A 63 -8.65 -1.14 4.69
C TRP A 63 -7.44 -2.01 4.28
N ARG A 64 -6.52 -2.20 5.22
CA ARG A 64 -5.29 -3.01 5.04
C ARG A 64 -5.58 -4.40 4.46
N TRP A 65 -6.67 -5.03 4.90
CA TRP A 65 -6.99 -6.40 4.49
C TRP A 65 -7.20 -6.54 2.98
N MET A 66 -7.61 -5.48 2.28
CA MET A 66 -7.82 -5.49 0.83
C MET A 66 -6.53 -5.79 0.03
N TYR A 67 -5.36 -5.36 0.52
CA TYR A 67 -4.09 -5.61 -0.15
C TYR A 67 -3.65 -7.08 -0.09
N TYR A 68 -4.06 -7.84 0.94
CA TYR A 68 -3.75 -9.26 1.03
C TYR A 68 -4.43 -10.08 -0.09
N PHE A 69 -5.56 -9.61 -0.63
CA PHE A 69 -6.28 -10.27 -1.72
C PHE A 69 -5.79 -9.84 -3.12
N LYS A 70 -4.91 -8.84 -3.21
CA LYS A 70 -4.38 -8.37 -4.50
C LYS A 70 -3.23 -9.24 -4.96
N ALA A 71 -3.19 -9.49 -6.27
CA ALA A 71 -2.07 -10.18 -6.89
C ALA A 71 -0.82 -9.27 -6.87
N PRO A 72 0.40 -9.83 -6.75
CA PRO A 72 1.64 -9.04 -6.77
C PRO A 72 1.77 -8.15 -8.01
N GLU A 73 1.27 -8.62 -9.16
CA GLU A 73 1.25 -7.88 -10.42
C GLU A 73 0.41 -6.60 -10.32
N GLN A 74 -0.73 -6.65 -9.63
CA GLN A 74 -1.58 -5.48 -9.40
C GLN A 74 -0.94 -4.50 -8.41
N LEU A 75 -0.21 -5.01 -7.42
CA LEU A 75 0.47 -4.20 -6.42
C LEU A 75 1.67 -3.44 -7.01
N ILE A 76 2.38 -4.04 -7.97
CA ILE A 76 3.49 -3.41 -8.69
C ILE A 76 3.01 -2.25 -9.58
N LEU A 77 1.74 -2.25 -9.98
CA LEU A 77 1.12 -1.17 -10.76
C LEU A 77 0.59 -0.03 -9.89
N ASP A 78 0.47 -0.22 -8.59
CA ASP A 78 -0.02 0.80 -7.65
C ASP A 78 1.17 1.64 -7.14
N PRO A 79 1.29 2.91 -7.58
CA PRO A 79 2.43 3.75 -7.19
C PRO A 79 2.48 4.03 -5.69
N ALA A 80 1.34 4.09 -4.97
CA ALA A 80 1.37 4.23 -3.51
C ALA A 80 1.98 2.99 -2.85
N TYR A 81 1.60 1.80 -3.33
CA TYR A 81 2.16 0.54 -2.85
C TYR A 81 3.65 0.43 -3.17
N VAL A 82 4.06 0.77 -4.39
CA VAL A 82 5.48 0.73 -4.77
C VAL A 82 6.30 1.76 -3.98
N GLY A 83 5.79 2.96 -3.74
CA GLY A 83 6.50 3.97 -2.95
C GLY A 83 6.71 3.53 -1.50
N SER A 84 5.69 2.93 -0.89
CA SER A 84 5.82 2.35 0.45
C SER A 84 6.82 1.19 0.49
N MET A 85 6.86 0.34 -0.55
CA MET A 85 7.84 -0.73 -0.71
C MET A 85 9.27 -0.20 -0.87
N GLN A 86 9.49 0.80 -1.73
CA GLN A 86 10.78 1.47 -1.90
C GLN A 86 11.25 2.09 -0.58
N THR A 87 10.34 2.71 0.17
CA THR A 87 10.62 3.27 1.50
C THR A 87 11.03 2.16 2.48
N ALA A 88 10.31 1.04 2.53
CA ALA A 88 10.62 -0.08 3.41
C ALA A 88 11.99 -0.71 3.07
N LEU A 89 12.26 -0.92 1.78
CA LEU A 89 13.56 -1.41 1.29
C LEU A 89 14.69 -0.44 1.66
N ARG A 90 14.45 0.87 1.57
CA ARG A 90 15.42 1.90 1.96
C ARG A 90 15.68 1.92 3.46
N ARG A 91 14.63 1.80 4.27
CA ARG A 91 14.75 1.70 5.75
C ARG A 91 15.56 0.48 6.18
N LEU A 92 15.45 -0.63 5.44
CA LEU A 92 16.24 -1.85 5.68
C LEU A 92 17.64 -1.83 5.03
N GLY A 93 18.00 -0.77 4.30
CA GLY A 93 19.31 -0.61 3.67
C GLY A 93 19.50 -1.35 2.33
N TYR A 94 18.43 -1.89 1.74
CA TYR A 94 18.49 -2.60 0.45
C TYR A 94 18.36 -1.69 -0.77
N TYR A 95 17.78 -0.50 -0.59
CA TYR A 95 17.48 0.44 -1.68
C TYR A 95 17.98 1.85 -1.35
N CYS A 96 18.66 2.49 -2.31
CA CYS A 96 19.19 3.85 -2.17
C CYS A 96 18.67 4.83 -3.23
N GLY A 97 17.73 4.38 -4.08
CA GLY A 97 17.15 5.20 -5.13
C GLY A 97 16.01 6.12 -4.64
N PRO A 98 15.39 6.87 -5.58
CA PRO A 98 14.24 7.72 -5.27
C PRO A 98 13.02 6.88 -4.88
N VAL A 99 12.17 7.46 -4.03
CA VAL A 99 10.87 6.88 -3.64
C VAL A 99 9.79 7.54 -4.50
N ASP A 100 9.69 7.09 -5.74
CA ASP A 100 8.82 7.67 -6.78
C ASP A 100 7.59 6.82 -7.12
N GLY A 101 7.49 5.61 -6.54
CA GLY A 101 6.40 4.69 -6.81
C GLY A 101 6.52 3.96 -8.15
N VAL A 102 7.70 3.98 -8.78
CA VAL A 102 7.93 3.29 -10.04
C VAL A 102 8.72 2.01 -9.81
N PHE A 103 8.18 0.89 -10.27
CA PHE A 103 8.88 -0.40 -10.19
C PHE A 103 9.95 -0.48 -11.29
N THR A 104 11.18 -0.10 -10.95
CA THR A 104 12.33 -0.13 -11.85
C THR A 104 13.17 -1.39 -11.63
N PRO A 105 14.08 -1.74 -12.56
CA PRO A 105 15.03 -2.85 -12.36
C PRO A 105 15.88 -2.70 -11.09
N VAL A 106 16.17 -1.47 -10.65
CA VAL A 106 16.91 -1.19 -9.41
C VAL A 106 16.11 -1.63 -8.18
N VAL A 107 14.78 -1.48 -8.20
CA VAL A 107 13.89 -1.98 -7.14
C VAL A 107 13.87 -3.52 -7.15
N ALA A 108 13.81 -4.14 -8.33
CA ALA A 108 13.90 -5.60 -8.45
C ALA A 108 15.23 -6.15 -7.89
N ASP A 109 16.35 -5.47 -8.16
CA ASP A 109 17.65 -5.84 -7.58
C ASP A 109 17.69 -5.68 -6.05
N ALA A 110 17.06 -4.62 -5.51
CA ALA A 110 16.93 -4.45 -4.07
C ALA A 110 16.11 -5.58 -3.43
N ILE A 111 15.02 -6.00 -4.09
CA ILE A 111 14.22 -7.16 -3.66
C ILE A 111 15.07 -8.44 -3.73
N ALA A 112 15.85 -8.65 -4.79
CA ALA A 112 16.73 -9.81 -4.91
C ALA A 112 17.78 -9.88 -3.79
N ARG A 113 18.34 -8.74 -3.37
CA ARG A 113 19.26 -8.66 -2.21
C ARG A 113 18.55 -9.00 -0.90
N LEU A 114 17.34 -8.48 -0.69
CA LEU A 114 16.52 -8.84 0.47
C LEU A 114 16.22 -10.33 0.48
N GLN A 115 15.77 -10.89 -0.65
CA GLN A 115 15.48 -12.32 -0.77
C GLN A 115 16.70 -13.17 -0.44
N LYS A 116 17.89 -12.80 -0.94
CA LYS A 116 19.15 -13.47 -0.63
C LYS A 116 19.45 -13.44 0.87
N ASN A 117 19.30 -12.27 1.52
CA ASN A 117 19.60 -12.11 2.94
C ASN A 117 18.63 -12.86 3.86
N TYR A 118 17.37 -13.01 3.44
CA TYR A 118 16.36 -13.77 4.18
C TYR A 118 16.29 -15.24 3.76
N SER A 119 17.29 -15.77 3.04
CA SER A 119 17.34 -17.16 2.58
C SER A 119 16.11 -17.60 1.77
N MET A 120 15.55 -16.67 0.99
CA MET A 120 14.42 -16.91 0.09
C MET A 120 14.93 -17.27 -1.31
N ARG A 121 14.05 -17.82 -2.15
CA ARG A 121 14.36 -17.96 -3.58
C ARG A 121 14.51 -16.57 -4.21
N VAL A 122 15.67 -16.30 -4.79
CA VAL A 122 15.98 -15.02 -5.43
C VAL A 122 15.28 -14.96 -6.78
N THR A 123 14.25 -14.11 -6.87
CA THR A 123 13.47 -13.85 -8.09
C THR A 123 13.50 -12.38 -8.51
N GLY A 124 13.80 -11.46 -7.59
CA GLY A 124 13.68 -10.02 -7.81
C GLY A 124 12.24 -9.52 -7.95
N THR A 125 11.25 -10.38 -7.69
CA THR A 125 9.83 -10.06 -7.82
C THR A 125 9.15 -9.93 -6.45
N LEU A 126 8.10 -9.12 -6.40
CA LEU A 126 7.26 -9.03 -5.22
C LEU A 126 6.53 -10.37 -5.03
N THR A 127 6.76 -11.00 -3.88
CA THR A 127 6.13 -12.27 -3.49
C THR A 127 5.67 -12.17 -2.04
N ASP A 128 4.77 -13.06 -1.61
CA ASP A 128 4.26 -13.03 -0.22
C ASP A 128 5.35 -13.13 0.86
N PRO A 129 6.42 -13.93 0.70
CA PRO A 129 7.55 -13.90 1.62
C PRO A 129 8.22 -12.52 1.70
N VAL A 130 8.39 -11.83 0.56
CA VAL A 130 8.96 -10.48 0.51
C VAL A 130 8.05 -9.47 1.22
N ARG A 131 6.73 -9.52 0.98
CA ARG A 131 5.75 -8.66 1.68
C ARG A 131 5.85 -8.82 3.19
N ARG A 132 5.91 -10.06 3.66
CA ARG A 132 6.08 -10.38 5.09
C ARG A 132 7.39 -9.84 5.65
N ALA A 133 8.51 -9.99 4.93
CA ALA A 133 9.80 -9.46 5.35
C ALA A 133 9.81 -7.92 5.45
N LEU A 134 9.05 -7.25 4.58
CA LEU A 134 8.87 -5.80 4.59
C LEU A 134 7.77 -5.31 5.54
N HIS A 135 7.06 -6.22 6.24
CA HIS A 135 5.88 -5.92 7.07
C HIS A 135 4.72 -5.26 6.31
N MET A 136 4.66 -5.48 4.99
CA MET A 136 3.65 -4.94 4.11
C MET A 136 2.41 -5.84 4.00
N PRO A 137 1.23 -5.27 3.72
CA PRO A 137 0.02 -6.03 3.47
C PRO A 137 -0.09 -6.59 2.06
#